data_AF-A0A6G2QFM5-F1
#
_entry.id   AF-A0A6G2QFM5-F1
#
_cell.length_a   1.000
_cell.length_b   1.000
_cell.length_c   1.000
_cell.angle_alpha   90.00
_cell.angle_beta   90.00
_cell.angle_gamma   90.00
#
_symmetry.space_group_name_H-M   'P 1'
#
loop_
_entity.id
_entity.type
_entity.pdbx_description
1 polymer ?
#
loop_
_entity_poly.entity_id
_entity_poly.type
_entity_poly.pdbx_seq_one_letter_code
_entity_poly.pdbx_strand_id
1 'polypeptide(L)'
;MPPWNLLDLDKALRAAWAADTCSPDDRPEWHPDNPARGHCDITALVVNDLFGGDLMLGDVHLAGSPRGYHWWNRLPSGLELDLTREQFRQGQTITAARPVERPPGPLP
;
A
#
# COMPACT_ATOMS: atom_id res chain seq x y z
N MET A 1 21.22 -4.67 15.14
CA MET A 1 20.74 -4.19 13.82
C MET A 1 20.63 -2.68 13.90
N PRO A 2 21.11 -1.91 12.90
CA PRO A 2 20.84 -0.49 12.87
C PRO A 2 19.32 -0.24 12.85
N PRO A 3 18.82 0.85 13.46
CA PRO A 3 17.39 1.16 13.40
C PRO A 3 16.98 1.40 11.94
N TRP A 4 15.95 0.69 11.49
CA TRP A 4 15.33 0.96 10.20
C TRP A 4 14.75 2.37 10.22
N ASN A 5 15.19 3.24 9.31
CA ASN A 5 14.52 4.51 9.06
C ASN A 5 13.60 4.37 7.84
N LEU A 6 12.68 5.32 7.69
CA LEU A 6 11.68 5.28 6.62
C LEU A 6 12.30 5.27 5.21
N LEU A 7 13.46 5.90 5.03
CA LEU A 7 14.14 5.96 3.73
C LEU A 7 14.70 4.59 3.32
N ASP A 8 15.29 3.85 4.26
CA ASP A 8 15.81 2.52 3.98
C ASP A 8 14.68 1.52 3.73
N LEU A 9 13.55 1.66 4.44
CA LEU A 9 12.36 0.86 4.18
C LEU A 9 11.75 1.15 2.80
N ASP A 10 11.57 2.42 2.43
CA ASP A 10 11.04 2.80 1.11
C ASP A 10 11.88 2.22 -0.02
N LYS A 11 13.22 2.32 0.07
CA LYS A 11 14.13 1.71 -0.91
C LYS A 11 13.98 0.19 -0.99
N ALA A 12 13.90 -0.49 0.16
CA ALA A 12 13.75 -1.93 0.20
C ALA A 12 12.42 -2.40 -0.41
N LEU A 13 11.32 -1.72 -0.09
CA LEU A 13 9.99 -2.01 -0.66
C LEU A 13 9.98 -1.80 -2.18
N ARG A 14 10.52 -0.66 -2.65
CA ARG A 14 10.63 -0.37 -4.10
C ARG A 14 11.45 -1.41 -4.84
N ALA A 15 12.52 -1.91 -4.24
CA ALA A 15 13.34 -2.98 -4.81
C ALA A 15 12.64 -4.35 -4.82
N ALA A 16 11.66 -4.55 -3.92
CA ALA A 16 10.90 -5.80 -3.80
C ALA A 16 9.65 -5.84 -4.70
N TRP A 17 9.20 -4.71 -5.23
CA TRP A 17 8.02 -4.65 -6.11
C TRP A 17 8.35 -5.24 -7.50
N ALA A 18 7.73 -6.38 -7.77
CA ALA A 18 7.93 -7.16 -8.98
C ALA A 18 6.62 -7.83 -9.40
N ALA A 19 6.59 -8.39 -10.60
CA ALA A 19 5.38 -9.04 -11.12
C ALA A 19 4.94 -10.24 -10.26
N ASP A 20 5.87 -10.98 -9.67
CA ASP A 20 5.62 -12.17 -8.86
C ASP A 20 5.24 -11.85 -7.40
N THR A 21 5.63 -10.68 -6.90
CA THR A 21 5.22 -10.14 -5.59
C THR A 21 3.96 -9.27 -5.66
N CYS A 22 3.55 -8.86 -6.86
CA CYS A 22 2.29 -8.14 -7.11
C CYS A 22 1.08 -9.03 -6.78
N SER A 23 0.05 -8.39 -6.18
CA SER A 23 -1.26 -9.00 -5.96
C SER A 23 -1.78 -9.67 -7.24
N PRO A 24 -2.26 -10.93 -7.18
CA PRO A 24 -2.73 -11.65 -8.35
C PRO A 24 -3.78 -10.92 -9.19
N ASP A 25 -4.67 -10.15 -8.53
CA ASP A 25 -5.75 -9.42 -9.18
C ASP A 25 -5.24 -8.23 -10.02
N ASP A 26 -4.14 -7.61 -9.60
CA ASP A 26 -3.52 -6.46 -10.28
C ASP A 26 -2.37 -6.85 -11.22
N ARG A 27 -1.90 -8.09 -11.17
CA ARG A 27 -0.78 -8.60 -11.97
C ARG A 27 -0.93 -8.36 -13.49
N PRO A 28 -2.12 -8.50 -14.11
CA PRO A 28 -2.29 -8.20 -15.53
C PRO A 28 -2.02 -6.73 -15.90
N GLU A 29 -2.15 -5.80 -14.95
CA GLU A 29 -1.95 -4.37 -15.15
C GLU A 29 -0.62 -3.85 -14.57
N TRP A 30 0.19 -4.73 -13.97
CA TRP A 30 1.50 -4.39 -13.46
C TRP A 30 2.52 -4.22 -14.60
N HIS A 31 3.40 -3.23 -14.47
CA HIS A 31 4.48 -2.97 -15.44
C HIS A 31 5.72 -2.42 -14.71
N PRO A 32 6.96 -2.69 -15.18
CA PRO A 32 8.17 -2.12 -14.57
C PRO A 32 8.17 -0.59 -14.47
N ASP A 33 7.48 0.09 -15.39
CA ASP A 33 7.33 1.54 -15.34
C ASP A 33 6.39 1.99 -14.20
N ASN A 34 5.48 1.14 -13.73
CA ASN A 34 4.56 1.36 -12.62
C ASN A 34 4.65 0.26 -11.55
N PRO A 35 5.80 0.12 -10.86
CA PRO A 35 6.07 -1.03 -10.02
C PRO A 35 5.20 -1.09 -8.76
N ALA A 36 4.71 0.07 -8.28
CA ALA A 36 3.85 0.16 -7.09
C ALA A 36 2.46 -0.47 -7.27
N ARG A 37 2.02 -0.73 -8.51
CA ARG A 37 0.70 -1.31 -8.81
C ARG A 37 0.55 -2.65 -8.07
N GLY A 38 -0.58 -2.85 -7.40
CA GLY A 38 -0.89 -4.12 -6.74
C GLY A 38 -0.03 -4.47 -5.52
N HIS A 39 0.63 -3.47 -4.91
CA HIS A 39 1.47 -3.67 -3.71
C HIS A 39 1.01 -2.85 -2.49
N CYS A 40 -0.14 -2.17 -2.55
CA CYS A 40 -0.58 -1.28 -1.47
C CYS A 40 -0.84 -2.00 -0.16
N ASP A 41 -1.48 -3.17 -0.22
CA ASP A 41 -1.82 -4.00 0.92
C ASP A 41 -0.58 -4.50 1.67
N ILE A 42 0.32 -5.20 1.00
CA ILE A 42 1.52 -5.76 1.63
C ILE A 42 2.47 -4.67 2.11
N THR A 43 2.59 -3.57 1.35
CA THR A 43 3.39 -2.41 1.76
C THR A 43 2.80 -1.78 3.02
N ALA A 44 1.48 -1.59 3.07
CA ALA A 44 0.82 -1.02 4.24
C ALA A 44 0.96 -1.91 5.47
N LEU A 45 0.86 -3.23 5.32
CA LEU A 45 1.07 -4.19 6.42
C LEU A 45 2.50 -4.13 6.98
N VAL A 46 3.52 -4.12 6.13
CA VAL A 46 4.92 -4.04 6.57
C VAL A 46 5.21 -2.72 7.30
N VAL A 47 4.70 -1.60 6.78
CA VAL A 47 4.82 -0.29 7.44
C VAL A 47 4.12 -0.30 8.79
N ASN A 48 2.92 -0.90 8.89
CA ASN A 48 2.18 -1.01 10.14
C ASN A 48 2.93 -1.87 11.17
N ASP A 49 3.54 -2.99 10.74
CA ASP A 49 4.30 -3.87 11.62
C ASP A 49 5.55 -3.20 12.20
N LEU A 50 6.18 -2.28 11.46
CA LEU A 50 7.41 -1.59 11.87
C LEU A 50 7.16 -0.29 12.65
N PHE A 51 6.10 0.45 12.31
CA PHE A 51 5.85 1.79 12.85
C PHE A 51 4.54 1.93 13.64
N GLY A 52 3.68 0.92 13.60
CA GLY A 52 2.34 0.96 14.19
C GLY A 52 1.42 1.98 13.51
N GLY A 53 0.43 2.46 14.26
CA GLY A 53 -0.60 3.38 13.77
C GLY A 53 -1.83 2.66 13.23
N ASP A 54 -2.69 3.41 12.55
CA ASP A 54 -3.90 2.88 11.95
C ASP A 54 -3.61 2.39 10.53
N LEU A 55 -4.12 1.20 10.23
CA LEU A 55 -4.19 0.70 8.87
C LEU A 55 -5.43 1.31 8.20
N MET A 56 -5.22 2.06 7.12
CA MET A 56 -6.27 2.81 6.44
C MET A 56 -6.70 2.09 5.18
N LEU A 57 -8.00 2.11 4.90
CA LEU A 57 -8.62 1.53 3.70
C LEU A 57 -9.50 2.57 3.02
N GLY A 58 -9.43 2.64 1.69
CA GLY A 58 -10.30 3.51 0.89
C GLY A 58 -10.72 2.86 -0.42
N ASP A 59 -11.85 3.31 -0.94
CA ASP A 59 -12.48 2.76 -2.15
C ASP A 59 -11.93 3.50 -3.37
N VAL A 60 -11.32 2.75 -4.30
CA VAL A 60 -10.69 3.27 -5.51
C VAL A 60 -11.73 3.37 -6.62
N HIS A 61 -11.78 4.52 -7.28
CA HIS A 61 -12.65 4.77 -8.43
C HIS A 61 -11.84 5.30 -9.62
N LEU A 62 -12.27 4.95 -10.84
CA LEU A 62 -11.79 5.54 -12.09
C LEU A 62 -12.99 5.97 -12.92
N ALA A 63 -13.09 7.27 -13.21
CA ALA A 63 -14.23 7.85 -13.94
C ALA A 63 -15.59 7.44 -13.34
N GLY A 64 -15.68 7.37 -12.01
CA GLY A 64 -16.89 6.98 -11.27
C GLY A 64 -17.11 5.48 -11.11
N SER A 65 -16.35 4.63 -11.79
CA SER A 65 -16.47 3.17 -11.68
C SER A 65 -15.56 2.61 -10.58
N PRO A 66 -16.04 1.71 -9.70
CA PRO A 66 -15.22 1.05 -8.68
C PRO A 66 -14.09 0.23 -9.29
N ARG A 67 -12.91 0.27 -8.66
CA ARG A 67 -11.69 -0.45 -9.08
C ARG A 67 -11.04 -1.27 -7.95
N GLY A 68 -11.71 -1.39 -6.81
CA GLY A 68 -11.20 -2.12 -5.65
C GLY A 68 -10.85 -1.18 -4.51
N TYR A 69 -9.86 -1.55 -3.73
CA TYR A 69 -9.48 -0.85 -2.51
C TYR A 69 -8.01 -0.46 -2.51
N HIS A 70 -7.68 0.56 -1.74
CA HIS A 70 -6.32 1.00 -1.51
C HIS A 70 -6.02 1.06 -0.03
N TRP A 71 -4.82 0.58 0.33
CA TRP A 71 -4.36 0.51 1.72
C TRP A 71 -3.16 1.45 1.92
N TRP A 72 -3.14 2.13 3.07
CA TRP A 72 -2.01 2.96 3.50
C TRP A 72 -2.01 3.06 5.04
N ASN A 73 -1.08 3.82 5.62
CA ASN A 73 -1.02 3.98 7.07
C ASN A 73 -1.26 5.41 7.51
N ARG A 74 -1.98 5.58 8.61
CA ARG A 74 -1.92 6.80 9.42
C ARG A 74 -1.06 6.52 10.64
N LEU A 75 0.11 7.14 10.70
CA LEU A 75 1.08 6.94 11.78
C LEU A 75 0.53 7.45 13.13
N PRO A 76 1.11 7.04 14.28
CA PRO A 76 0.70 7.52 15.61
C PRO A 76 0.72 9.04 15.77
N SER A 77 1.53 9.75 14.96
CA SER A 77 1.55 11.22 14.90
C SER A 77 0.34 11.84 14.19
N GLY A 78 -0.52 11.04 13.55
CA GLY A 78 -1.60 11.46 12.67
C GLY A 78 -1.17 11.69 11.21
N LEU A 79 0.12 11.53 10.88
CA LEU A 79 0.61 11.68 9.51
C LEU A 79 0.17 10.51 8.63
N GLU A 80 -0.40 10.81 7.48
CA GLU A 80 -0.72 9.82 6.44
C GLU A 80 0.54 9.47 5.64
N LEU A 81 0.89 8.19 5.61
CA LEU A 81 2.01 7.63 4.87
C LEU A 81 1.51 6.60 3.86
N ASP A 82 1.63 6.96 2.58
CA ASP A 82 1.25 6.11 1.44
C ASP A 82 2.41 6.02 0.44
N LEU A 83 3.22 4.98 0.59
CA LEU A 83 4.36 4.71 -0.28
C LEU A 83 3.94 4.21 -1.68
N THR A 84 2.68 3.84 -1.86
CA THR A 84 2.16 3.23 -3.09
C THR A 84 1.17 4.12 -3.84
N ARG A 85 0.99 5.37 -3.40
CA ARG A 85 0.09 6.35 -4.03
C ARG A 85 0.36 6.54 -5.52
N GLU A 86 1.64 6.45 -5.90
CA GLU A 86 2.14 6.62 -7.28
C GLU A 86 1.62 5.56 -8.27
N GLN A 87 0.97 4.50 -7.80
CA GLN A 87 0.31 3.54 -8.68
C GLN A 87 -0.86 4.14 -9.47
N PHE A 88 -1.48 5.20 -8.95
CA PHE A 88 -2.65 5.86 -9.54
C PHE A 88 -2.25 6.92 -10.55
N ARG A 89 -2.04 6.48 -11.80
CA ARG A 89 -1.55 7.34 -12.90
C ARG A 89 -2.61 7.78 -13.89
N GLN A 90 -3.82 7.22 -13.81
CA GLN A 90 -4.91 7.47 -14.77
C GLN A 90 -6.01 8.36 -14.20
N GLY A 91 -5.74 9.05 -13.09
CA GLY A 91 -6.72 9.87 -12.40
C GLY A 91 -7.67 9.07 -11.51
N GLN A 92 -7.22 7.93 -10.98
CA GLN A 92 -7.98 7.23 -9.95
C GLN A 92 -8.14 8.11 -8.71
N THR A 93 -9.32 8.04 -8.09
CA THR A 93 -9.63 8.71 -6.82
C THR A 93 -9.82 7.69 -5.71
N ILE A 94 -9.51 8.10 -4.48
CA ILE A 94 -9.82 7.32 -3.27
C ILE A 94 -10.90 8.04 -2.50
N THR A 95 -11.89 7.29 -2.05
CA THR A 95 -13.02 7.78 -1.26
C THR A 95 -13.25 6.87 -0.06
N ALA A 96 -14.15 7.26 0.86
CA ALA A 96 -14.54 6.45 2.01
C ALA A 96 -13.36 5.93 2.87
N ALA A 97 -12.32 6.76 2.99
CA ALA A 97 -11.14 6.48 3.79
C ALA A 97 -11.52 6.22 5.26
N ARG A 98 -11.15 5.05 5.78
CA ARG A 98 -11.48 4.62 7.14
C ARG A 98 -10.35 3.76 7.73
N PRO A 99 -10.12 3.84 9.05
CA PRO A 99 -9.27 2.87 9.71
C PRO A 99 -9.94 1.49 9.66
N VAL A 100 -9.14 0.45 9.53
CA VAL A 100 -9.57 -0.95 9.58
C VAL A 100 -8.69 -1.73 10.55
N GLU A 101 -9.26 -2.76 11.16
CA GLU A 101 -8.47 -3.70 11.95
C GLU A 101 -7.52 -4.46 11.03
N ARG A 102 -6.26 -4.58 11.43
CA ARG A 102 -5.29 -5.40 10.73
C ARG A 102 -5.82 -6.84 10.66
N PRO A 103 -5.95 -7.44 9.48
CA PRO A 103 -6.34 -8.83 9.37
C PRO A 103 -5.41 -9.72 10.19
N PRO A 104 -5.92 -10.77 10.85
CA PRO A 104 -5.05 -11.76 11.47
C PRO A 104 -4.12 -12.32 10.39
N GLY A 105 -2.81 -12.23 10.64
CA GLY A 105 -1.83 -12.87 9.77
C GLY A 105 -1.98 -14.40 9.85
N PRO A 106 -1.23 -15.16 9.01
CA PRO A 106 -1.01 -16.57 9.30
C PRO A 106 -0.58 -16.71 10.77
N LEU A 107 -1.21 -17.62 11.51
CA LEU A 107 -0.71 -17.98 12.83
C LEU A 107 0.75 -18.46 12.64
N PRO A 108 1.68 -18.06 13.53
CA PRO A 108 3.06 -18.50 13.46
C PRO A 108 3.19 -20.03 13.52
#